data_AF-A0A4R1FN49-F1
#
_entry.id   AF-A0A4R1FN49-F1
#
_cell.length_a   1.000
_cell.length_b   1.000
_cell.length_c   1.000
_cell.angle_alpha   90.00
_cell.angle_beta   90.00
_cell.angle_gamma   90.00
#
_symmetry.space_group_name_H-M   'P 1'
#
loop_
_entity.id
_entity.type
_entity.pdbx_description
1 polymer ?
#
loop_
_entity_poly.entity_id
_entity_poly.type
_entity_poly.pdbx_seq_one_letter_code
_entity_poly.pdbx_strand_id
1 'polypeptide(L)'
;MSQNIVDKKKNHHEDDKTKSRALNSFLWIIVALVVAVAALGNVYFTDEISTSIRVVAIIVLLVIALGLVAVTNQGRKALGFFKESKIELRKIVWPTRQEATQTTLIVMAVTVVVALVLWGLDSIVMSIITFLTDLRF
;
A
#
# COMPACT_ATOMS: atom_id res chain seq x y z
N MET A 1 -29.53 36.85 21.12
CA MET A 1 -29.57 35.72 20.17
C MET A 1 -28.39 35.70 19.19
N SER A 2 -27.83 36.84 18.72
CA SER A 2 -26.71 36.85 17.75
C SER A 2 -25.29 36.66 18.28
N GLN A 3 -25.02 36.79 19.59
CA GLN A 3 -23.63 36.69 20.10
C GLN A 3 -23.12 35.23 20.18
N ASN A 4 -24.00 34.26 20.45
CA ASN A 4 -23.63 32.83 20.48
C ASN A 4 -23.21 32.24 19.11
N ILE A 5 -23.59 32.88 17.99
CA ILE A 5 -23.18 32.43 16.65
C ILE A 5 -21.76 32.92 16.30
N VAL A 6 -21.35 34.07 16.85
CA VAL A 6 -20.03 34.68 16.58
C VAL A 6 -18.93 34.01 17.40
N ASP A 7 -19.21 33.63 18.65
CA ASP A 7 -18.22 32.96 19.52
C ASP A 7 -17.95 31.50 19.12
N LYS A 8 -18.94 30.79 18.57
CA LYS A 8 -18.75 29.43 18.04
C LYS A 8 -17.82 29.37 16.83
N LYS A 9 -17.70 30.47 16.07
CA LYS A 9 -16.78 30.56 14.93
C LYS A 9 -15.33 30.86 15.35
N LYS A 10 -15.12 31.33 16.58
CA LYS A 10 -13.80 31.76 17.08
C LYS A 10 -12.98 30.63 17.72
N ASN A 11 -13.64 29.52 18.10
CA ASN A 11 -13.02 28.41 18.84
C ASN A 11 -12.81 27.15 17.98
N HIS A 12 -12.76 27.29 16.65
CA HIS A 12 -12.41 26.22 15.71
C HIS A 12 -11.26 26.64 14.79
N HIS A 13 -10.33 27.41 15.34
CA HIS A 13 -8.99 27.60 14.80
C HIS A 13 -8.01 27.02 15.81
N GLU A 14 -8.08 25.70 16.03
CA GLU A 14 -6.90 25.02 16.54
C GLU A 14 -5.82 25.15 15.46
N ASP A 15 -4.75 25.78 15.91
CA ASP A 15 -3.56 26.23 15.22
C ASP A 15 -2.83 25.05 14.56
N ASP A 16 -3.35 24.52 13.44
CA ASP A 16 -2.55 23.65 12.58
C ASP A 16 -1.54 24.54 11.86
N LYS A 17 -0.43 24.82 12.56
CA LYS A 17 0.71 25.61 12.09
C LYS A 17 1.29 24.97 10.84
N THR A 18 0.63 25.23 9.72
CA THR A 18 1.05 24.87 8.38
C THR A 18 2.44 25.49 8.18
N LYS A 19 3.47 24.65 8.18
CA LYS A 19 4.86 25.13 7.99
C LYS A 19 4.91 25.96 6.71
N SER A 20 5.63 27.08 6.76
CA SER A 20 5.79 27.98 5.62
C SER A 20 6.30 27.21 4.38
N ARG A 21 5.95 27.69 3.19
CA ARG A 21 6.30 27.04 1.91
C ARG A 21 7.80 26.73 1.81
N ALA A 22 8.64 27.64 2.30
CA ALA A 22 10.09 27.49 2.36
C ALA A 22 10.53 26.35 3.30
N LEU A 23 9.98 26.28 4.51
CA LEU A 23 10.29 25.21 5.47
C LEU A 23 9.84 23.83 4.98
N ASN A 24 8.67 23.75 4.34
CA ASN A 24 8.19 22.49 3.77
C ASN A 24 9.07 22.06 2.59
N SER A 25 9.44 22.98 1.70
CA SER A 25 10.38 22.68 0.60
C SER A 25 11.73 22.20 1.12
N PHE A 26 12.24 22.82 2.18
CA PHE A 26 13.49 22.40 2.82
C PHE A 26 13.41 20.98 3.38
N LEU A 27 12.30 20.61 4.04
CA LEU A 27 12.08 19.24 4.52
C LEU A 27 12.05 18.22 3.37
N TRP A 28 11.45 18.56 2.24
CA TRP A 28 11.46 17.69 1.05
C TRP A 28 12.85 17.49 0.47
N ILE A 29 13.70 18.53 0.50
CA ILE A 29 15.11 18.41 0.09
C ILE A 29 15.85 17.45 1.04
N ILE A 30 15.64 17.55 2.35
CA ILE A 30 16.24 16.62 3.33
C ILE A 30 15.78 15.19 3.07
N VAL A 31 14.49 14.96 2.82
CA VAL A 31 13.96 13.62 2.49
C VAL A 31 14.62 13.08 1.23
N ALA A 32 14.68 13.88 0.16
CA ALA A 32 15.31 13.50 -1.09
C ALA A 32 16.80 13.14 -0.90
N LEU A 33 17.51 13.91 -0.06
CA LEU A 33 18.90 13.64 0.31
C LEU A 33 19.04 12.29 1.03
N VAL A 34 18.21 12.01 2.03
CA VAL A 34 18.25 10.74 2.79
C VAL A 34 17.98 9.55 1.88
N VAL A 35 17.01 9.66 0.97
CA VAL A 35 16.70 8.61 0.00
C VAL A 35 17.83 8.42 -1.01
N ALA A 36 18.43 9.50 -1.50
CA ALA A 36 19.59 9.43 -2.38
C ALA A 36 20.78 8.75 -1.70
N VAL A 37 21.06 9.08 -0.43
CA VAL A 37 22.10 8.42 0.36
C VAL A 37 21.81 6.92 0.53
N ALA A 38 20.56 6.54 0.80
CA ALA A 38 20.18 5.13 0.88
C ALA A 38 20.38 4.38 -0.45
N ALA A 39 19.99 5.00 -1.57
CA ALA A 39 20.13 4.40 -2.91
C ALA A 39 21.59 4.30 -3.35
N LEU A 40 22.35 5.38 -3.21
CA LEU A 40 23.78 5.43 -3.56
C LEU A 40 24.62 4.54 -2.64
N GLY A 41 24.32 4.55 -1.34
CA GLY A 41 24.93 3.64 -0.38
C GLY A 41 24.66 2.17 -0.73
N ASN A 42 23.45 1.82 -1.15
CA ASN A 42 23.16 0.45 -1.58
C ASN A 42 24.02 0.00 -2.76
N VAL A 43 24.22 0.89 -3.76
CA VAL A 43 25.03 0.58 -4.96
C VAL A 43 26.51 0.50 -4.60
N TYR A 44 27.05 1.48 -3.87
CA TYR A 44 28.48 1.56 -3.56
C TYR A 44 28.96 0.46 -2.62
N PHE A 45 28.17 0.12 -1.60
CA PHE A 45 28.54 -0.90 -0.60
C PHE A 45 28.12 -2.34 -1.00
N THR A 46 27.92 -2.61 -2.29
CA THR A 46 27.55 -3.95 -2.78
C THR A 46 28.67 -4.97 -2.61
N ASP A 47 29.91 -4.54 -2.82
CA ASP A 47 31.05 -5.47 -2.90
C ASP A 47 31.81 -5.63 -1.57
N GLU A 48 31.60 -4.72 -0.61
CA GLU A 48 32.37 -4.67 0.64
C GLU A 48 31.59 -5.13 1.90
N ILE A 49 30.25 -5.14 1.88
CA ILE A 49 29.41 -5.39 3.06
C ILE A 49 28.51 -6.62 2.87
N SER A 50 28.40 -7.45 3.91
CA SER A 50 27.45 -8.58 3.95
C SER A 50 26.00 -8.13 3.72
N THR A 51 25.28 -8.88 2.87
CA THR A 51 23.90 -8.58 2.43
C THR A 51 22.95 -8.27 3.59
N SER A 52 23.06 -8.98 4.71
CA SER A 52 22.18 -8.81 5.87
C SER A 52 22.31 -7.44 6.54
N ILE A 53 23.55 -6.95 6.71
CA ILE A 53 23.82 -5.66 7.37
C ILE A 53 23.33 -4.51 6.49
N ARG A 54 23.51 -4.61 5.17
CA ARG A 54 23.04 -3.63 4.20
C ARG A 54 21.51 -3.50 4.21
N VAL A 55 20.79 -4.63 4.24
CA VAL A 55 19.32 -4.63 4.30
C VAL A 55 18.83 -3.93 5.57
N VAL A 56 19.44 -4.21 6.73
CA VAL A 56 19.09 -3.53 7.99
C VAL A 56 19.37 -2.03 7.89
N ALA A 57 20.52 -1.61 7.36
CA ALA A 57 20.86 -0.20 7.20
C ALA A 57 19.87 0.54 6.29
N ILE A 58 19.44 -0.07 5.18
CA ILE A 58 18.45 0.51 4.28
C ILE A 58 17.08 0.65 4.97
N ILE A 59 16.66 -0.37 5.73
CA ILE A 59 15.41 -0.30 6.48
C ILE A 59 15.44 0.86 7.48
N VAL A 60 16.56 1.04 8.21
CA VAL A 60 16.71 2.17 9.14
C VAL A 60 16.62 3.51 8.41
N LEU A 61 17.31 3.68 7.29
CA LEU A 61 17.26 4.91 6.49
C LEU A 61 15.85 5.18 5.94
N LEU A 62 15.13 4.14 5.50
CA LEU A 62 13.74 4.26 5.06
C LEU A 62 12.82 4.68 6.21
N VAL A 63 12.98 4.12 7.41
CA VAL A 63 12.20 4.52 8.59
C VAL A 63 12.44 6.00 8.93
N ILE A 64 13.70 6.46 8.87
CA ILE A 64 14.05 7.88 9.07
C ILE A 64 13.40 8.76 8.00
N ALA A 65 13.48 8.35 6.73
CA ALA A 65 12.85 9.08 5.62
C ALA A 65 11.32 9.19 5.80
N LEU A 66 10.66 8.09 6.19
CA LEU A 66 9.23 8.09 6.49
C LEU A 66 8.88 8.99 7.67
N GLY A 67 9.70 9.00 8.73
CA GLY A 67 9.54 9.92 9.86
C GLY A 67 9.64 11.38 9.45
N LEU A 68 10.62 11.73 8.61
CA LEU A 68 10.78 13.08 8.07
C LEU A 68 9.59 13.48 7.18
N VAL A 69 9.11 12.57 6.32
CA VAL A 69 7.91 12.79 5.49
C VAL A 69 6.69 13.01 6.37
N ALA A 70 6.49 12.24 7.44
CA ALA A 70 5.37 12.39 8.37
C ALA A 70 5.32 13.78 9.05
N VAL A 71 6.49 14.42 9.25
CA VAL A 71 6.60 15.78 9.82
C VAL A 71 6.33 16.87 8.78
N THR A 72 6.35 16.57 7.49
CA THR A 72 5.99 17.53 6.43
C THR A 72 4.50 17.89 6.45
N ASN A 73 4.15 19.01 5.81
CA ASN A 73 2.76 19.44 5.71
C ASN A 73 1.90 18.39 4.96
N GLN A 74 2.47 17.75 3.93
CA GLN A 74 1.79 16.70 3.18
C GLN A 74 1.63 15.42 4.00
N GLY A 75 2.64 15.08 4.81
CA GLY A 75 2.59 13.93 5.72
C GLY A 75 1.52 14.07 6.80
N ARG A 76 1.41 15.25 7.43
CA ARG A 76 0.35 15.53 8.41
C ARG A 76 -1.05 15.43 7.82
N LYS A 77 -1.25 15.98 6.61
CA LYS A 77 -2.50 15.85 5.88
C LYS A 77 -2.84 14.37 5.63
N ALA A 78 -1.88 13.59 5.13
CA ALA A 78 -2.07 12.16 4.90
C ALA A 78 -2.47 11.41 6.19
N LEU A 79 -1.81 11.69 7.32
CA LEU A 79 -2.16 11.11 8.62
C LEU A 79 -3.57 11.50 9.09
N GLY A 80 -3.99 12.74 8.83
CA GLY A 80 -5.37 13.19 9.04
C GLY A 80 -6.37 12.39 8.19
N PHE A 81 -6.09 12.25 6.89
CA PHE A 81 -6.89 11.41 5.99
C PHE A 81 -6.98 9.96 6.47
N PHE A 82 -5.89 9.34 6.92
CA PHE A 82 -5.94 7.99 7.48
C PHE A 82 -6.85 7.88 8.71
N LYS A 83 -6.85 8.90 9.58
CA LYS A 83 -7.72 8.96 10.75
C LYS A 83 -9.20 9.06 10.35
N GLU A 84 -9.50 9.89 9.36
CA GLU A 84 -10.85 10.05 8.79
C GLU A 84 -11.31 8.79 8.04
N SER A 85 -10.44 8.17 7.24
CA SER A 85 -10.73 6.90 6.57
C SER A 85 -11.05 5.79 7.57
N LYS A 86 -10.36 5.73 8.71
CA LYS A 86 -10.70 4.76 9.78
C LYS A 86 -12.09 4.97 10.39
N ILE A 87 -12.61 6.20 10.37
CA ILE A 87 -13.96 6.49 10.84
C ILE A 87 -14.97 6.03 9.78
N GLU A 88 -14.69 6.26 8.50
CA GLU A 88 -15.53 5.81 7.39
C GLU A 88 -15.55 4.29 7.25
N LEU A 89 -14.41 3.62 7.43
CA LEU A 89 -14.29 2.16 7.44
C LEU A 89 -15.16 1.51 8.53
N ARG A 90 -15.46 2.21 9.63
CA ARG A 90 -16.40 1.70 10.65
C ARG A 90 -17.86 1.82 10.24
N LYS A 91 -18.18 2.66 9.27
CA LYS A 91 -19.52 2.75 8.68
C LYS A 91 -19.77 1.64 7.66
N ILE A 92 -18.72 0.93 7.24
CA ILE A 92 -18.86 -0.28 6.42
C ILE A 92 -19.50 -1.33 7.31
N VAL A 93 -20.78 -1.57 7.06
CA VAL A 93 -21.49 -2.74 7.58
C VAL A 93 -20.89 -3.94 6.85
N TRP A 94 -19.91 -4.57 7.47
CA TRP A 94 -19.35 -5.79 6.92
C TRP A 94 -20.43 -6.87 6.88
N PRO A 95 -20.59 -7.55 5.74
CA PRO A 95 -21.55 -8.63 5.61
C PRO A 95 -21.30 -9.67 6.70
N THR A 96 -22.39 -10.26 7.20
CA THR A 96 -22.31 -11.27 8.24
C THR A 96 -21.46 -12.44 7.74
N ARG A 97 -20.76 -13.14 8.65
CA ARG A 97 -19.88 -14.28 8.25
C ARG A 97 -20.62 -15.31 7.40
N GLN A 98 -21.92 -15.47 7.65
CA GLN A 98 -22.76 -16.42 6.93
C GLN A 98 -22.96 -16.00 5.46
N GLU A 99 -23.27 -14.73 5.18
CA GLU A 99 -23.41 -14.20 3.82
C GLU A 99 -22.07 -14.22 3.04
N ALA A 100 -20.96 -13.90 3.71
CA ALA A 100 -19.62 -13.94 3.12
C ALA A 100 -19.19 -15.37 2.75
N THR A 101 -19.48 -16.34 3.62
CA THR A 101 -19.16 -17.75 3.34
C THR A 101 -20.02 -18.32 2.23
N GLN A 102 -21.31 -17.96 2.15
CA GLN A 102 -22.21 -18.44 1.12
C GLN A 102 -21.77 -17.98 -0.27
N THR A 103 -21.44 -16.69 -0.41
CA THR A 103 -20.95 -16.14 -1.68
C THR A 103 -19.59 -16.74 -2.07
N THR A 104 -18.68 -16.94 -1.10
CA THR A 104 -17.38 -17.58 -1.36
C THR A 104 -17.54 -19.04 -1.78
N LEU A 105 -18.45 -19.80 -1.16
CA LEU A 105 -18.75 -21.19 -1.55
C LEU A 105 -19.33 -21.26 -2.97
N ILE A 106 -20.22 -20.34 -3.33
CA ILE A 106 -20.75 -20.25 -4.71
C ILE A 106 -19.62 -19.99 -5.70
N VAL A 107 -18.76 -19.00 -5.44
CA VAL A 107 -17.61 -18.70 -6.31
C VAL A 107 -16.67 -19.89 -6.39
N MET A 108 -16.34 -20.53 -5.27
CA MET A 108 -15.48 -21.71 -5.21
C MET A 108 -16.05 -22.86 -6.05
N ALA A 109 -17.35 -23.13 -5.95
CA ALA A 109 -18.01 -24.16 -6.76
C ALA A 109 -17.87 -23.86 -8.26
N VAL A 110 -18.14 -22.61 -8.68
CA VAL A 110 -17.98 -22.20 -10.07
C VAL A 110 -16.52 -22.32 -10.52
N THR A 111 -15.56 -21.90 -9.71
CA THR A 111 -14.12 -22.01 -10.02
C THR A 111 -13.69 -23.47 -10.18
N VAL A 112 -14.17 -24.38 -9.33
CA VAL A 112 -13.88 -25.82 -9.46
C VAL A 112 -14.43 -26.40 -10.75
N VAL A 113 -15.67 -26.04 -11.12
CA VAL A 113 -16.27 -26.48 -12.39
C VAL A 113 -15.44 -25.99 -13.58
N VAL A 114 -15.08 -24.71 -13.60
CA VAL A 114 -14.25 -24.13 -14.68
C VAL A 114 -12.87 -24.80 -14.72
N ALA A 115 -12.23 -25.02 -13.57
CA ALA A 115 -10.94 -25.67 -13.49
C ALA A 115 -10.99 -27.12 -14.03
N LEU A 116 -12.04 -27.88 -13.72
CA LEU A 116 -12.24 -29.24 -14.25
C LEU A 116 -12.49 -29.24 -15.76
N VAL A 117 -13.28 -28.29 -16.27
CA VAL A 117 -13.54 -28.17 -17.71
C VAL A 117 -12.26 -27.83 -18.46
N LEU A 118 -11.50 -26.83 -18.00
CA LEU A 118 -10.20 -26.50 -18.58
C LEU A 118 -9.27 -27.71 -18.52
N TRP A 119 -9.05 -28.29 -17.34
CA TRP A 119 -8.19 -29.47 -17.19
C TRP A 119 -8.57 -30.62 -18.15
N GLY A 120 -9.86 -30.89 -18.34
CA GLY A 120 -10.33 -31.89 -19.30
C GLY A 120 -9.99 -31.54 -20.74
N LEU A 121 -10.26 -30.30 -21.16
CA LEU A 121 -9.95 -29.81 -22.50
C LEU A 121 -8.44 -29.81 -22.77
N ASP A 122 -7.64 -29.26 -21.85
CA ASP A 122 -6.18 -29.25 -21.91
C ASP A 122 -5.61 -30.68 -22.03
N SER A 123 -6.17 -31.63 -21.27
CA SER A 123 -5.77 -33.05 -21.33
C SER A 123 -6.06 -33.68 -22.69
N ILE A 124 -7.23 -33.39 -23.28
CA ILE A 124 -7.61 -33.89 -24.61
C ILE A 124 -6.69 -33.30 -25.69
N VAL A 125 -6.45 -31.98 -25.63
CA VAL A 125 -5.54 -31.31 -26.58
C VAL A 125 -4.13 -31.89 -26.49
N MET A 126 -3.60 -32.10 -25.28
CA MET A 126 -2.29 -32.73 -25.08
C MET A 126 -2.25 -34.17 -25.60
N SER A 127 -3.31 -34.95 -25.39
CA SER A 127 -3.40 -36.32 -25.92
C SER A 127 -3.37 -36.34 -27.45
N ILE A 128 -4.07 -35.41 -28.11
CA ILE A 128 -4.10 -35.31 -29.57
C ILE A 128 -2.73 -34.88 -30.11
N ILE A 129 -2.10 -33.87 -29.51
CA ILE A 129 -0.77 -33.39 -29.91
C ILE A 129 0.26 -34.50 -29.77
N THR A 130 0.24 -35.23 -28.67
CA THR A 130 1.17 -36.35 -28.41
C THR A 130 0.95 -37.46 -29.45
N PHE A 131 -0.30 -37.86 -29.68
CA PHE A 131 -0.64 -38.87 -30.69
C PHE A 131 -0.17 -38.48 -32.10
N LEU A 132 -0.39 -37.22 -32.52
CA LEU A 132 0.07 -36.74 -33.83
C LEU A 132 1.59 -36.64 -33.92
N THR A 133 2.27 -36.36 -32.81
CA THR A 133 3.73 -36.29 -32.76
C THR A 133 4.34 -37.68 -32.82
N ASP A 134 3.79 -38.64 -32.08
CA ASP A 134 4.21 -40.04 -32.08
C ASP A 134 3.96 -40.73 -33.42
N LEU A 135 2.94 -40.31 -34.17
CA LEU A 135 2.65 -40.82 -35.52
C LEU A 135 3.62 -40.29 -36.60
N ARG A 136 4.38 -39.23 -36.28
CA ARG A 136 5.34 -38.56 -37.18
C ARG A 136 6.80 -38.98 -36.88
N PHE A 137 7.00 -40.07 -36.16
CA PHE A 137 8.28 -40.76 -35.97
C PHE A 137 8.08 -42.27 -36.15
#